data_AF-A0A8H5FXE7-F1
#
_entry.id   AF-A0A8H5FXE7-F1
#
_cell.length_a   1.000
_cell.length_b   1.000
_cell.length_c   1.000
_cell.angle_alpha   90.00
_cell.angle_beta   90.00
_cell.angle_gamma   90.00
#
_symmetry.space_group_name_H-M   'P 1'
#
loop_
_entity.id
_entity.type
_entity.pdbx_description
1 polymer ?
#
loop_
_entity_poly.entity_id
_entity_poly.type
_entity_poly.pdbx_seq_one_letter_code
_entity_poly.pdbx_strand_id
1 'polypeptide(L)'
;MAPKLSFEIPPVRLGLYAILTLFSLILFCLTATRLHYTNTNLNFYESYAAELIFTGLVTMIWCIFVILAMFKRFEFRFITTFLGEIVVLVILWFFWVVGAGIASTSWAGIDNCQQFEACRVLSALLAFAWLSWITLTALLIVTVLFSVANHALQQPLHGRWDPRISAYSA
;
A
#
# COMPACT_ATOMS: atom_id res chain seq x y z
N MET A 1 -10.59 32.62 -3.95
CA MET A 1 -9.18 32.46 -4.37
C MET A 1 -8.56 31.40 -3.47
N ALA A 2 -8.56 30.13 -3.89
CA ALA A 2 -8.00 29.06 -3.07
C ALA A 2 -6.47 29.26 -2.98
N PRO A 3 -5.86 29.12 -1.80
CA PRO A 3 -4.41 29.24 -1.66
C PRO A 3 -3.74 28.18 -2.54
N LYS A 4 -2.83 28.61 -3.41
CA LYS A 4 -1.91 27.70 -4.13
C LYS A 4 -0.99 27.08 -3.08
N LEU A 5 -1.35 25.92 -2.58
CA LEU A 5 -0.46 25.09 -1.78
C LEU A 5 0.71 24.69 -2.71
N SER A 6 1.83 25.40 -2.63
CA SER A 6 3.03 25.17 -3.45
C SER A 6 3.82 23.92 -3.02
N PHE A 7 3.21 23.06 -2.19
CA PHE A 7 3.75 21.76 -1.89
C PHE A 7 3.72 20.95 -3.19
N GLU A 8 4.87 20.50 -3.65
CA GLU A 8 4.95 19.59 -4.77
C GLU A 8 4.36 18.24 -4.32
N ILE A 9 3.04 18.10 -4.47
CA ILE A 9 2.29 16.90 -4.13
C ILE A 9 2.75 15.67 -4.96
N PRO A 10 3.17 15.81 -6.24
CA PRO A 10 3.68 14.68 -7.02
C PRO A 10 4.88 13.94 -6.41
N PRO A 11 5.99 14.59 -5.99
CA PRO A 11 7.13 13.89 -5.40
C PRO A 11 6.81 13.24 -4.05
N VAL A 12 5.93 13.84 -3.23
CA VAL A 12 5.52 13.24 -1.96
C VAL A 12 4.70 11.98 -2.17
N ARG A 13 3.75 11.99 -3.11
CA ARG A 13 3.01 10.79 -3.50
C ARG A 13 3.94 9.70 -4.03
N LEU A 14 4.89 10.06 -4.90
CA LEU A 14 5.88 9.13 -5.43
C LEU A 14 6.72 8.50 -4.31
N GLY A 15 7.18 9.31 -3.35
CA GLY A 15 7.93 8.84 -2.18
C GLY A 15 7.11 7.87 -1.32
N LEU A 16 5.84 8.18 -1.05
CA LEU A 16 4.94 7.31 -0.29
C LEU A 16 4.71 5.97 -1.00
N TYR A 17 4.50 5.97 -2.32
CA TYR A 17 4.38 4.73 -3.10
C TYR A 17 5.68 3.89 -3.08
N ALA A 18 6.84 4.53 -3.16
CA ALA A 18 8.14 3.84 -3.08
C ALA A 18 8.37 3.20 -1.70
N ILE A 19 8.08 3.93 -0.62
CA ILE A 19 8.18 3.43 0.75
C ILE A 19 7.20 2.27 0.97
N LEU A 20 5.94 2.41 0.53
CA LEU A 20 4.93 1.35 0.66
C LEU A 20 5.34 0.09 -0.11
N THR A 21 5.96 0.23 -1.28
CA THR A 21 6.51 -0.90 -2.05
C THR A 21 7.60 -1.63 -1.26
N LEU A 22 8.52 -0.87 -0.65
CA LEU A 22 9.61 -1.44 0.16
C LEU A 22 9.07 -2.17 1.40
N PHE A 23 8.15 -1.55 2.14
CA PHE A 23 7.54 -2.18 3.32
C PHE A 23 6.74 -3.44 2.95
N SER A 24 5.99 -3.40 1.85
CA SER A 24 5.26 -4.56 1.34
C SER A 24 6.20 -5.70 0.94
N LEU A 25 7.34 -5.40 0.33
CA LEU A 25 8.35 -6.41 -0.03
C LEU A 25 8.99 -7.04 1.21
N ILE A 26 9.38 -6.23 2.19
CA ILE A 26 9.95 -6.73 3.46
C ILE A 26 8.93 -7.65 4.15
N LEU A 27 7.68 -7.21 4.23
CA LEU A 27 6.61 -7.98 4.86
C LEU A 27 6.31 -9.28 4.11
N PHE A 28 6.32 -9.28 2.77
CA PHE A 28 6.21 -10.48 1.96
C PHE A 28 7.31 -11.50 2.28
N CYS A 29 8.56 -11.06 2.39
CA CYS A 29 9.68 -11.95 2.76
C CYS A 29 9.53 -12.52 4.17
N LEU A 30 9.14 -11.69 5.15
CA LEU A 30 8.95 -12.11 6.55
C LEU A 30 7.77 -13.08 6.71
N THR A 31 6.65 -12.81 6.03
CA THR A 31 5.46 -13.68 6.07
C THR A 31 5.71 -15.01 5.36
N ALA A 32 6.46 -15.02 4.25
CA ALA A 32 6.83 -16.24 3.54
C ALA A 32 7.75 -17.15 4.37
N THR A 33 8.76 -16.57 5.03
CA THR A 33 9.64 -17.32 5.95
C THR A 33 8.88 -17.87 7.15
N ARG A 34 7.95 -17.10 7.71
CA ARG A 34 7.07 -17.57 8.78
C ARG A 34 6.19 -18.74 8.34
N LEU A 35 5.54 -18.62 7.18
CA LEU A 35 4.68 -19.68 6.64
C LEU A 35 5.45 -20.96 6.34
N HIS A 36 6.68 -20.83 5.82
CA HIS A 36 7.56 -21.98 5.62
C HIS A 36 7.89 -22.68 6.94
N TYR A 37 8.23 -21.91 7.98
CA TYR A 37 8.55 -22.45 9.30
C TYR A 37 7.36 -23.18 9.94
N THR A 38 6.15 -22.59 9.91
CA THR A 38 4.96 -23.16 10.55
C THR A 38 4.44 -24.39 9.82
N ASN A 39 4.47 -24.38 8.48
CA ASN A 39 4.06 -25.53 7.68
C ASN A 39 5.03 -26.72 7.86
N THR A 40 6.35 -26.48 7.85
CA THR A 40 7.34 -27.56 7.93
C THR A 40 7.59 -28.09 9.34
N ASN A 41 7.67 -27.21 10.35
CA ASN A 41 8.09 -27.63 11.70
C ASN A 41 6.91 -27.92 12.62
N LEU A 42 5.77 -27.25 12.41
CA LEU A 42 4.61 -27.34 13.30
C LEU A 42 3.41 -28.03 12.64
N ASN A 43 3.49 -28.36 11.34
CA ASN A 43 2.39 -28.92 10.52
C ASN A 43 1.08 -28.12 10.68
N PHE A 44 1.19 -26.80 10.88
CA PHE A 44 0.06 -25.91 11.10
C PHE A 44 0.06 -24.77 10.07
N TYR A 45 -1.13 -24.45 9.56
CA TYR A 45 -1.32 -23.39 8.59
C TYR A 45 -1.89 -22.12 9.26
N GLU A 46 -1.10 -21.06 9.23
CA GLU A 46 -1.49 -19.75 9.75
C GLU A 46 -2.23 -18.95 8.67
N SER A 47 -3.57 -18.93 8.73
CA SER A 47 -4.41 -18.24 7.72
C SER A 47 -4.08 -16.75 7.56
N TYR A 48 -3.73 -16.07 8.65
CA TYR A 48 -3.36 -14.64 8.63
C TYR A 48 -2.07 -14.39 7.83
N ALA A 49 -1.13 -15.35 7.80
CA ALA A 49 0.11 -15.21 7.04
C ALA A 49 -0.16 -15.25 5.53
N ALA A 50 -1.11 -16.08 5.10
CA ALA A 50 -1.51 -16.16 3.69
C ALA A 50 -2.24 -14.90 3.20
N GLU A 51 -3.11 -14.33 4.04
CA GLU A 51 -3.75 -13.04 3.76
C GLU A 51 -2.70 -11.93 3.59
N LEU A 52 -1.74 -11.83 4.51
CA LEU A 52 -0.71 -10.79 4.45
C LEU A 52 0.23 -10.95 3.24
N ILE A 53 0.52 -12.19 2.82
CA ILE A 53 1.26 -12.46 1.57
C ILE A 53 0.47 -11.94 0.37
N PHE A 54 -0.82 -12.26 0.30
CA PHE A 54 -1.68 -11.81 -0.79
C PHE A 54 -1.78 -10.28 -0.82
N THR A 55 -2.05 -9.65 0.33
CA THR A 55 -2.16 -8.20 0.47
C THR A 55 -0.85 -7.50 0.10
N GLY A 56 0.29 -8.03 0.54
CA GLY A 56 1.62 -7.52 0.19
C GLY A 56 1.89 -7.58 -1.32
N LEU A 57 1.58 -8.69 -1.98
CA LEU A 57 1.76 -8.86 -3.42
C LEU A 57 0.87 -7.93 -4.24
N VAL A 58 -0.43 -7.84 -3.91
CA VAL A 58 -1.36 -6.96 -4.63
C VAL A 58 -0.95 -5.50 -4.42
N THR A 59 -0.54 -5.12 -3.21
CA THR A 59 -0.03 -3.77 -2.92
C THR A 59 1.22 -3.46 -3.75
N MET A 60 2.19 -4.38 -3.81
CA MET A 60 3.40 -4.20 -4.63
C MET A 60 3.06 -4.01 -6.12
N ILE A 61 2.22 -4.87 -6.68
CA ILE A 61 1.81 -4.79 -8.09
C ILE A 61 1.14 -3.44 -8.36
N TRP A 62 0.24 -3.01 -7.46
CA TRP A 62 -0.43 -1.73 -7.56
C TRP A 62 0.54 -0.54 -7.49
N CYS A 63 1.46 -0.52 -6.52
CA CYS A 63 2.43 0.55 -6.39
C CYS A 63 3.34 0.65 -7.63
N ILE A 64 3.84 -0.48 -8.13
CA ILE A 64 4.66 -0.51 -9.36
C ILE A 64 3.85 0.01 -10.54
N PHE A 65 2.59 -0.42 -10.70
CA PHE A 65 1.71 0.07 -11.74
C PHE A 65 1.52 1.59 -11.68
N VAL A 66 1.24 2.15 -10.49
CA VAL A 66 1.05 3.59 -10.30
C VAL A 66 2.33 4.37 -10.58
N ILE A 67 3.48 3.91 -10.09
CA ILE A 67 4.78 4.53 -10.35
C ILE A 67 5.06 4.56 -11.86
N LEU A 68 4.83 3.44 -12.56
CA LEU A 68 4.99 3.37 -14.02
C LEU A 68 4.00 4.27 -14.75
N ALA A 69 2.74 4.34 -14.29
CA ALA A 69 1.73 5.23 -14.86
C ALA A 69 2.11 6.70 -14.72
N MET A 70 2.73 7.10 -13.60
CA MET A 70 3.26 8.45 -13.40
C MET A 70 4.45 8.75 -14.32
N PHE A 71 5.41 7.83 -14.45
CA PHE A 71 6.60 8.06 -15.29
C PHE A 71 6.30 8.01 -16.80
N LYS A 72 5.54 7.01 -17.24
CA LYS A 72 5.22 6.81 -18.66
C LYS A 72 3.99 7.60 -19.13
N ARG A 73 3.27 8.26 -18.22
CA ARG A 73 2.02 9.01 -18.49
C ARG A 73 0.99 8.13 -19.21
N PHE A 74 0.73 6.95 -18.66
CA PHE A 74 -0.32 6.09 -19.20
C PHE A 74 -1.71 6.68 -18.89
N GLU A 75 -2.56 6.74 -19.90
CA GLU A 75 -3.94 7.23 -19.81
C GLU A 75 -4.91 6.07 -20.10
N PHE A 76 -5.30 5.32 -19.07
CA PHE A 76 -6.41 4.36 -19.12
C PHE A 76 -7.67 4.98 -18.51
N ARG A 77 -8.75 5.04 -19.29
CA ARG A 77 -10.00 5.74 -18.97
C ARG A 77 -10.57 5.52 -17.57
N PHE A 78 -10.44 4.32 -17.00
CA PHE A 78 -11.01 3.98 -15.70
C PHE A 78 -9.97 3.81 -14.59
N ILE A 79 -8.82 3.20 -14.90
CA ILE A 79 -7.83 2.79 -13.88
C ILE A 79 -6.83 3.92 -13.56
N THR A 80 -6.51 4.80 -14.49
CA THR A 80 -5.54 5.89 -14.26
C THR A 80 -6.20 7.22 -13.91
N THR A 81 -7.36 7.17 -13.25
CA THR A 81 -8.04 8.35 -12.69
C THR A 81 -7.79 8.44 -11.20
N PHE A 82 -7.85 9.65 -10.63
CA PHE A 82 -7.75 9.83 -9.18
C PHE A 82 -8.85 9.07 -8.41
N LEU A 83 -10.06 8.99 -8.97
CA LEU A 83 -11.14 8.19 -8.39
C LEU A 83 -10.77 6.70 -8.36
N GLY A 84 -10.27 6.15 -9.47
CA GLY A 84 -9.83 4.76 -9.54
C GLY A 84 -8.73 4.45 -8.52
N GLU A 85 -7.77 5.37 -8.37
CA GLU A 85 -6.75 5.26 -7.35
C GLU A 85 -7.32 5.23 -5.92
N ILE A 86 -8.22 6.15 -5.59
CA ILE A 86 -8.85 6.20 -4.25
C ILE A 86 -9.60 4.89 -3.97
N VAL A 87 -10.36 4.37 -4.94
CA VAL A 87 -11.11 3.11 -4.79
C VAL A 87 -10.15 1.95 -4.49
N VAL A 88 -9.08 1.81 -5.26
CA VAL A 88 -8.11 0.72 -5.03
C VAL A 88 -7.39 0.88 -3.70
N LEU A 89 -7.01 2.11 -3.32
CA LEU A 89 -6.39 2.38 -2.03
C LEU A 89 -7.32 2.06 -0.85
N VAL A 90 -8.62 2.36 -0.95
CA VAL A 90 -9.60 2.00 0.09
C VAL A 90 -9.72 0.48 0.23
N ILE A 91 -9.75 -0.26 -0.88
CA ILE A 91 -9.79 -1.73 -0.84
C ILE A 91 -8.53 -2.28 -0.16
N LEU A 92 -7.35 -1.80 -0.56
CA LEU A 92 -6.09 -2.20 0.06
C LEU A 92 -6.04 -1.79 1.54
N TRP A 93 -6.59 -0.64 1.91
CA TRP A 93 -6.67 -0.18 3.29
C TRP A 93 -7.39 -1.21 4.17
N PHE A 94 -8.53 -1.75 3.73
CA PHE A 94 -9.25 -2.78 4.47
C PHE A 94 -8.46 -4.08 4.59
N PHE A 95 -7.81 -4.53 3.52
CA PHE A 95 -6.96 -5.73 3.56
C PHE A 95 -5.80 -5.58 4.55
N TRP A 96 -5.18 -4.40 4.61
CA TRP A 96 -4.12 -4.14 5.58
C TRP A 96 -4.62 -4.10 7.02
N VAL A 97 -5.76 -3.46 7.31
CA VAL A 97 -6.34 -3.40 8.67
C VAL A 97 -6.73 -4.78 9.17
N VAL A 98 -7.43 -5.56 8.35
CA VAL A 98 -7.93 -6.88 8.74
C VAL A 98 -6.75 -7.82 9.01
N GLY A 99 -5.80 -7.92 8.08
CA GLY A 99 -4.62 -8.76 8.23
C GLY A 99 -3.74 -8.36 9.42
N ALA A 100 -3.50 -7.06 9.63
CA ALA A 100 -2.74 -6.58 10.78
C ALA A 100 -3.50 -6.79 12.11
N GLY A 101 -4.82 -6.62 12.11
CA GLY A 101 -5.67 -6.82 13.28
C GLY A 101 -5.70 -8.27 13.74
N ILE A 102 -5.96 -9.21 12.82
CA ILE A 102 -5.99 -10.65 13.12
C ILE A 102 -4.61 -11.11 13.58
N ALA A 103 -3.54 -10.68 12.89
CA ALA A 103 -2.17 -10.93 13.33
C ALA A 103 -1.94 -10.42 14.76
N SER A 104 -2.35 -9.20 15.09
CA SER A 104 -2.17 -8.63 16.44
C SER A 104 -2.84 -9.46 17.54
N THR A 105 -4.06 -9.95 17.30
CA THR A 105 -4.82 -10.73 18.30
C THR A 105 -4.29 -12.14 18.54
N SER A 106 -3.63 -12.71 17.55
CA SER A 106 -3.11 -14.08 17.62
C SER A 106 -1.90 -14.20 18.55
N TRP A 107 -1.32 -13.07 18.98
CA TRP A 107 -0.03 -13.02 19.66
C TRP A 107 -0.09 -12.20 20.96
N ALA A 108 -0.76 -12.74 21.99
CA ALA A 108 -0.68 -12.20 23.34
C ALA A 108 0.62 -12.66 24.02
N GLY A 109 1.48 -11.73 24.47
CA GLY A 109 2.66 -12.02 25.30
C GLY A 109 4.04 -12.01 24.60
N ILE A 110 4.20 -11.22 23.53
CA ILE A 110 5.43 -11.15 22.71
C ILE A 110 6.67 -10.66 23.51
N ASP A 111 6.46 -9.95 24.61
CA ASP A 111 7.54 -9.34 25.41
C ASP A 111 8.48 -10.38 26.05
N ASN A 112 7.94 -11.54 26.42
CA ASN A 112 8.71 -12.58 27.12
C ASN A 112 9.44 -13.57 26.18
N CYS A 113 9.21 -13.47 24.86
CA CYS A 113 9.69 -14.43 23.87
C CYS A 113 10.80 -13.88 22.96
N GLN A 114 11.27 -12.65 23.18
CA GLN A 114 12.28 -11.99 22.33
C GLN A 114 13.62 -12.73 22.21
N GLN A 115 13.90 -13.67 23.13
CA GLN A 115 15.06 -14.55 23.07
C GLN A 115 15.04 -15.54 21.88
N PHE A 116 13.85 -15.84 21.33
CA PHE A 116 13.70 -16.76 20.21
C PHE A 116 13.58 -16.00 18.87
N GLU A 117 14.33 -16.45 17.87
CA GLU A 117 14.31 -15.94 16.48
C GLU A 117 12.88 -15.77 15.94
N ALA A 118 12.03 -16.79 16.16
CA ALA A 118 10.65 -16.80 15.69
C ALA A 118 9.81 -15.62 16.21
N CYS A 119 10.02 -15.21 17.47
CA CYS A 119 9.30 -14.09 18.07
C CYS A 119 9.81 -12.73 17.60
N ARG A 120 11.12 -12.61 17.30
CA ARG A 120 11.67 -11.37 16.71
C ARG A 120 11.16 -11.14 15.28
N VAL A 121 11.13 -12.20 14.46
CA VAL A 121 10.57 -12.15 13.09
C VAL A 121 9.12 -11.72 13.12
N LEU A 122 8.35 -12.26 14.08
CA LEU A 122 6.94 -11.94 14.23
C LEU A 122 6.71 -10.49 14.68
N SER A 123 7.51 -9.99 15.61
CA SER A 123 7.48 -8.58 16.03
C SER A 123 7.82 -7.65 14.86
N ALA A 124 8.81 -8.00 14.05
CA ALA A 124 9.17 -7.23 12.85
C ALA A 124 8.02 -7.24 11.83
N LEU A 125 7.42 -8.40 11.57
CA LEU A 125 6.27 -8.55 10.67
C LEU A 125 5.11 -7.64 11.11
N LEU A 126 4.78 -7.66 12.40
CA LEU A 126 3.69 -6.82 12.93
C LEU A 126 3.99 -5.32 12.79
N ALA A 127 5.24 -4.92 13.07
CA ALA A 127 5.68 -3.54 12.89
C ALA A 127 5.55 -3.09 11.43
N PHE A 128 6.04 -3.88 10.47
CA PHE A 128 5.92 -3.56 9.04
C PHE A 128 4.47 -3.60 8.54
N ALA A 129 3.60 -4.42 9.14
CA ALA A 129 2.17 -4.44 8.80
C ALA A 129 1.50 -3.12 9.15
N TRP A 130 1.72 -2.64 10.38
CA TRP A 130 1.18 -1.36 10.84
C TRP A 130 1.83 -0.16 10.13
N LEU A 131 3.14 -0.21 9.84
CA LEU A 131 3.80 0.84 9.05
C LEU A 131 3.28 0.91 7.61
N SER A 132 3.02 -0.24 6.97
CA SER A 132 2.39 -0.30 5.64
C SER A 132 0.99 0.29 5.68
N TRP A 133 0.20 -0.02 6.72
CA TRP A 133 -1.11 0.58 6.91
C TRP A 133 -1.05 2.10 7.13
N ILE A 134 -0.17 2.60 7.99
CA ILE A 134 -0.02 4.05 8.24
C ILE A 134 0.39 4.78 6.95
N THR A 135 1.37 4.26 6.22
CA THR A 135 1.83 4.86 4.96
C THR A 135 0.73 4.87 3.90
N LEU A 136 -0.06 3.79 3.81
CA LEU A 136 -1.23 3.74 2.93
C LEU A 136 -2.29 4.77 3.34
N THR A 137 -2.56 4.90 4.64
CA THR A 137 -3.50 5.91 5.16
C THR A 137 -3.04 7.34 4.83
N ALA A 138 -1.75 7.64 5.01
CA ALA A 138 -1.17 8.92 4.64
C ALA A 138 -1.31 9.19 3.12
N LEU A 139 -1.05 8.17 2.29
CA LEU A 139 -1.19 8.26 0.84
C LEU A 139 -2.64 8.52 0.44
N LEU A 140 -3.59 7.81 1.04
CA LEU A 140 -5.02 8.00 0.81
C LEU A 140 -5.45 9.43 1.18
N ILE A 141 -5.02 9.95 2.34
CA ILE A 141 -5.32 11.32 2.76
C ILE A 141 -4.77 12.34 1.76
N VAL A 142 -3.50 12.21 1.34
CA VAL A 142 -2.89 13.13 0.38
C VAL A 142 -3.61 13.09 -0.96
N THR A 143 -3.95 11.90 -1.46
CA THR A 143 -4.66 11.74 -2.74
C THR A 143 -6.09 12.32 -2.66
N VAL A 144 -6.81 12.08 -1.57
CA VAL A 144 -8.16 12.64 -1.37
C VAL A 144 -8.11 14.16 -1.27
N LEU A 145 -7.24 14.73 -0.43
CA LEU A 145 -7.09 16.18 -0.28
C LEU A 145 -6.75 16.86 -1.61
N PHE A 146 -5.82 16.28 -2.39
CA PHE A 146 -5.47 16.80 -3.70
C PHE A 146 -6.65 16.75 -4.68
N SER A 147 -7.36 15.63 -4.72
CA SER A 147 -8.48 15.44 -5.65
C SER A 147 -9.66 16.37 -5.35
N VAL A 148 -9.96 16.60 -4.06
CA VAL A 148 -11.05 17.48 -3.62
C VAL A 148 -10.68 18.94 -3.82
N ALA A 149 -9.48 19.36 -3.41
CA ALA A 149 -9.04 20.76 -3.53
C ALA A 149 -8.97 21.25 -4.97
N ASN A 150 -8.70 20.35 -5.93
CA ASN A 150 -8.58 20.67 -7.35
C ASN A 150 -9.79 20.23 -8.20
N HIS A 151 -10.84 19.68 -7.58
CA HIS A 151 -11.97 19.05 -8.30
C HIS A 151 -11.53 18.06 -9.39
N ALA A 152 -10.47 17.31 -9.11
CA ALA A 152 -9.71 16.53 -10.09
C ALA A 152 -10.02 15.02 -10.06
N LEU A 153 -11.17 14.60 -9.52
CA LEU A 153 -11.51 13.18 -9.32
C LEU A 153 -11.47 12.35 -10.60
N GLN A 154 -11.93 12.90 -11.73
CA GLN A 154 -11.95 12.23 -13.04
C GLN A 154 -10.75 12.60 -13.91
N GLN A 155 -9.76 13.30 -13.36
CA GLN A 155 -8.57 13.71 -14.10
C GLN A 155 -7.51 12.60 -14.08
N PRO A 156 -6.60 12.57 -15.06
CA PRO A 156 -5.56 11.56 -15.13
C PRO A 156 -4.53 11.70 -14.00
N LEU A 157 -4.02 10.55 -13.56
CA LEU A 157 -3.22 10.39 -12.34
C LEU A 157 -1.85 11.09 -12.36
N HIS A 158 -1.30 11.36 -13.56
CA HIS A 158 0.02 11.99 -13.73
C HIS A 158 0.06 13.49 -13.47
N GLY A 159 -1.07 14.16 -13.21
CA GLY A 159 -1.14 15.54 -12.73
C GLY A 159 -0.72 16.65 -13.71
N ARG A 160 -0.07 16.32 -14.83
CA ARG A 160 0.14 17.25 -15.97
C ARG A 160 -1.04 17.21 -16.93
N TRP A 161 -1.90 18.21 -16.86
CA TRP A 161 -3.04 18.38 -17.77
C TRP A 161 -2.60 19.20 -19.00
N ASP A 162 -2.56 18.57 -20.17
CA ASP A 162 -2.41 19.29 -21.44
C ASP A 162 -3.63 18.95 -22.32
N PRO A 163 -4.61 19.86 -22.43
CA PRO A 163 -5.86 19.59 -23.15
C PRO A 163 -5.66 19.26 -24.64
N ARG A 164 -4.46 19.47 -25.20
CA ARG A 164 -4.13 19.12 -26.59
C ARG A 164 -3.58 17.71 -26.76
N ILE A 165 -3.12 17.07 -25.67
CA ILE A 165 -2.46 15.76 -25.70
C ILE A 165 -3.29 14.70 -24.96
N SER A 166 -3.94 15.07 -23.85
CA SER A 166 -4.72 14.16 -23.00
C SER A 166 -6.15 13.97 -23.52
N ALA A 167 -6.29 13.60 -24.79
CA ALA A 167 -7.55 13.14 -25.35
C ALA A 167 -7.59 11.62 -25.18
N TYR A 168 -8.59 11.13 -24.43
CA TYR A 168 -8.88 9.69 -24.37
C TYR A 168 -8.96 9.15 -25.81
N SER A 169 -8.01 8.29 -26.20
CA SER A 169 -8.13 7.59 -27.48
C SER A 169 -9.42 6.77 -27.43
N ALA A 170 -10.33 7.06 -28.38
CA ALA A 170 -11.62 6.41 -28.51
C ALA A 170 -11.49 4.88 -28.60
#